data_AF-A0A968L1S9-F1
#
_entry.id   AF-A0A968L1S9-F1
#
_cell.length_a   1.000
_cell.length_b   1.000
_cell.length_c   1.000
_cell.angle_alpha   90.00
_cell.angle_beta   90.00
_cell.angle_gamma   90.00
#
_symmetry.space_group_name_H-M   'P 1'
#
loop_
_entity.id
_entity.type
_entity.pdbx_description
1 polymer ?
#
loop_
_entity_poly.entity_id
_entity_poly.type
_entity_poly.pdbx_seq_one_letter_code
_entity_poly.pdbx_strand_id
1 'polypeptide(L)'
;MKHTSPKYASQSLMSIIATAVFTSIHHFYEIRFLAVVLVLLFIGSPILLMQQFRNTRKRVFLWIYGILGIWLVIGLGLVDGLFNHTMKLLSLQVHALLALHGGGTKAVEKAFEGNLIYQGTGVLTFVAGMFAAYYGYKFIRTSMQSNSTSEQND
;
A
#
# COMPACT_ATOMS: atom_id res chain seq x y z
N MET A 1 -1.38 -32.05 6.84
CA MET A 1 -1.46 -30.60 7.11
C MET A 1 -0.46 -29.85 6.21
N LYS A 2 -0.89 -29.26 5.09
CA LYS A 2 0.02 -28.50 4.21
C LYS A 2 0.03 -27.02 4.62
N HIS A 3 1.22 -26.54 4.96
CA HIS A 3 1.47 -25.19 5.46
C HIS A 3 1.11 -24.13 4.41
N THR A 4 0.21 -23.22 4.74
CA THR A 4 0.26 -21.85 4.20
C THR A 4 1.70 -21.35 4.39
N SER A 5 2.40 -20.98 3.32
CA SER A 5 3.81 -20.56 3.40
C SER A 5 3.94 -19.43 4.42
N PRO A 6 4.52 -19.68 5.61
CA PRO A 6 4.57 -18.70 6.70
C PRO A 6 5.34 -17.45 6.26
N LYS A 7 6.26 -17.62 5.32
CA LYS A 7 7.03 -16.55 4.68
C LYS A 7 6.14 -15.58 3.92
N TYR A 8 5.26 -16.05 3.02
CA TYR A 8 4.42 -15.14 2.22
C TYR A 8 3.33 -14.47 3.05
N ALA A 9 2.78 -15.16 4.05
CA ALA A 9 1.84 -14.56 4.99
C ALA A 9 2.48 -13.40 5.76
N SER A 10 3.70 -13.61 6.30
CA SER A 10 4.44 -12.57 7.01
C SER A 10 4.82 -11.41 6.07
N GLN A 11 5.34 -11.72 4.88
CA GLN A 11 5.76 -10.69 3.91
C GLN A 11 4.58 -9.84 3.44
N SER A 12 3.41 -10.45 3.21
CA SER A 12 2.19 -9.72 2.86
C SER A 12 1.70 -8.82 3.99
N LEU A 13 1.72 -9.32 5.22
CA LEU A 13 1.30 -8.53 6.37
C LEU A 13 2.25 -7.35 6.61
N MET A 14 3.56 -7.59 6.55
CA MET A 14 4.58 -6.55 6.74
C MET A 14 4.48 -5.47 5.66
N SER A 15 4.25 -5.84 4.39
CA SER A 15 4.12 -4.86 3.32
C SER A 15 2.83 -4.04 3.45
N ILE A 16 1.70 -4.65 3.85
CA ILE A 16 0.47 -3.91 4.16
C ILE A 16 0.68 -2.92 5.32
N ILE A 17 1.32 -3.36 6.40
CA ILE A 17 1.63 -2.49 7.54
C ILE A 17 2.55 -1.35 7.11
N ALA A 18 3.58 -1.63 6.31
CA ALA A 18 4.47 -0.59 5.79
C ALA A 18 3.70 0.45 4.96
N THR A 19 2.79 0.02 4.07
CA THR A 19 1.92 0.92 3.31
C THR A 19 1.10 1.79 4.27
N ALA A 20 0.43 1.19 5.26
CA ALA A 20 -0.39 1.93 6.22
C ALA A 20 0.42 2.95 7.03
N VAL A 21 1.66 2.61 7.44
CA VAL A 21 2.56 3.52 8.15
C VAL A 21 2.98 4.69 7.26
N PHE A 22 3.40 4.45 6.02
CA PHE A 22 3.78 5.54 5.11
C PHE A 22 2.58 6.43 4.78
N THR A 23 1.41 5.84 4.53
CA THR A 23 0.16 6.61 4.36
C THR A 23 -0.15 7.43 5.60
N SER A 24 0.05 6.90 6.81
CA SER A 24 -0.13 7.63 8.07
C SER A 24 0.68 8.91 8.09
N ILE A 25 1.98 8.77 7.85
CA ILE A 25 2.93 9.88 7.91
C ILE A 25 2.55 10.89 6.84
N HIS A 26 2.17 10.42 5.64
CA HIS A 26 1.73 11.24 4.54
C HIS A 26 0.50 12.09 4.88
N HIS A 27 -0.57 11.45 5.34
CA HIS A 27 -1.84 12.11 5.67
C HIS A 27 -1.79 12.91 6.98
N PHE A 28 -0.81 12.68 7.84
CA PHE A 28 -0.62 13.49 9.05
C PHE A 28 -0.42 14.97 8.71
N TYR A 29 0.20 15.27 7.56
CA TYR A 29 0.37 16.63 7.06
C TYR A 29 -0.94 17.30 6.63
N GLU A 30 -1.97 16.53 6.24
CA GLU A 30 -3.23 17.06 5.73
C GLU A 30 -4.38 16.99 6.76
N ILE A 31 -4.65 15.79 7.27
CA ILE A 31 -5.82 15.47 8.10
C ILE A 31 -5.47 15.20 9.58
N ARG A 32 -4.20 15.42 9.96
CA ARG A 32 -3.69 15.45 11.34
C ARG A 32 -4.18 14.26 12.19
N PHE A 33 -5.05 14.51 13.18
CA PHE A 33 -5.50 13.52 14.15
C PHE A 33 -6.34 12.40 13.52
N LEU A 34 -7.10 12.69 12.46
CA LEU A 34 -7.92 11.69 11.77
C LEU A 34 -7.05 10.60 11.13
N ALA A 35 -5.83 10.94 10.69
CA ALA A 35 -4.88 9.99 10.13
C ALA A 35 -4.52 8.88 11.12
N VAL A 36 -4.37 9.21 12.41
CA VAL A 36 -4.00 8.25 13.47
C VAL A 36 -5.06 7.16 13.62
N VAL A 37 -6.35 7.55 13.59
CA VAL A 37 -7.47 6.61 13.71
C VAL A 37 -7.54 5.68 12.50
N LEU A 38 -7.41 6.22 11.30
CA LEU A 38 -7.40 5.42 10.07
C LEU A 38 -6.26 4.41 10.07
N VAL A 39 -5.11 4.79 10.62
CA VAL A 39 -3.91 3.94 10.65
C VAL A 39 -4.03 2.83 11.67
N LEU A 40 -4.59 3.10 12.85
CA LEU A 40 -4.93 2.04 13.80
C LEU A 40 -5.90 1.03 13.18
N LEU A 41 -6.88 1.51 12.40
CA LEU A 41 -7.81 0.64 11.69
C LEU A 41 -7.12 -0.16 10.59
N PHE A 42 -6.28 0.46 9.76
CA PHE A 42 -5.59 -0.20 8.64
C PHE A 42 -4.40 -1.07 9.05
N ILE A 43 -3.85 -0.90 10.25
CA ILE A 43 -2.84 -1.81 10.83
C ILE A 43 -3.56 -2.93 11.59
N GLY A 44 -4.51 -2.59 12.46
CA GLY A 44 -5.20 -3.54 13.31
C GLY A 44 -6.04 -4.55 12.52
N SER A 45 -6.80 -4.09 11.52
CA SER A 45 -7.68 -4.98 10.74
C SER A 45 -6.95 -6.11 9.99
N PRO A 46 -5.87 -5.89 9.22
CA PRO A 46 -5.18 -6.99 8.56
C PRO A 46 -4.49 -7.95 9.53
N ILE A 47 -4.01 -7.46 10.68
CA ILE A 47 -3.46 -8.32 11.75
C ILE A 47 -4.55 -9.24 12.29
N LEU A 48 -5.70 -8.68 12.67
CA LEU A 48 -6.83 -9.45 13.20
C LEU A 48 -7.36 -10.45 12.17
N LEU A 49 -7.51 -10.05 10.91
CA LEU A 49 -7.96 -10.92 9.82
C LEU A 49 -6.98 -12.06 9.58
N MET A 50 -5.67 -11.77 9.56
CA MET A 50 -4.63 -12.79 9.40
C MET A 50 -4.65 -13.77 10.58
N GLN A 51 -4.80 -13.28 11.81
CA GLN A 51 -4.87 -14.12 13.01
C GLN A 51 -6.12 -15.01 12.99
N GLN A 52 -7.28 -14.45 12.65
CA GLN A 52 -8.53 -15.21 12.53
C GLN A 52 -8.47 -16.25 11.42
N PHE A 53 -7.86 -15.92 10.27
CA PHE A 53 -7.63 -16.89 9.21
C PHE A 53 -6.71 -18.04 9.66
N ARG A 54 -5.63 -17.74 10.40
CA ARG A 54 -4.72 -18.77 10.94
C ARG A 54 -5.42 -19.70 11.93
N ASN A 55 -6.28 -19.16 12.79
CA ASN A 55 -6.97 -19.93 13.83
C ASN A 55 -8.14 -20.75 13.26
N THR A 56 -8.96 -20.16 12.40
CA THR A 56 -10.20 -20.79 11.94
C THR A 56 -10.09 -21.49 10.59
N ARG A 57 -9.07 -21.15 9.79
CA ARG A 57 -8.90 -21.56 8.38
C ARG A 57 -10.08 -21.22 7.46
N LYS A 58 -11.03 -20.38 7.90
CA LYS A 58 -12.18 -19.97 7.10
C LYS A 58 -11.76 -19.03 5.97
N ARG A 59 -12.12 -19.36 4.73
CA ARG A 59 -11.77 -18.59 3.51
C ARG A 59 -12.31 -17.16 3.54
N VAL A 60 -13.40 -16.90 4.26
CA VAL A 60 -13.99 -15.56 4.41
C VAL A 60 -12.97 -14.54 4.92
N PHE A 61 -12.17 -14.90 5.94
CA PHE A 61 -11.16 -13.97 6.48
C PHE A 61 -10.04 -13.69 5.48
N LEU A 62 -9.66 -14.67 4.66
CA LEU A 62 -8.67 -14.50 3.59
C LEU A 62 -9.21 -13.56 2.49
N TRP A 63 -10.48 -13.71 2.11
CA TRP A 63 -11.11 -12.84 1.13
C TRP A 63 -11.23 -11.39 1.62
N ILE A 64 -11.70 -11.19 2.86
CA ILE A 64 -11.79 -9.85 3.45
C ILE A 64 -10.39 -9.22 3.54
N TYR A 65 -9.37 -9.98 3.94
CA TYR A 65 -7.98 -9.53 3.94
C TYR A 65 -7.51 -9.10 2.53
N GLY A 66 -7.82 -9.90 1.51
CA GLY A 66 -7.48 -9.60 0.12
C GLY A 66 -8.16 -8.34 -0.40
N ILE A 67 -9.47 -8.18 -0.15
CA ILE A 67 -10.24 -6.99 -0.53
C ILE A 67 -9.67 -5.74 0.14
N LEU A 68 -9.36 -5.81 1.43
CA LEU A 68 -8.72 -4.72 2.17
C LEU A 68 -7.34 -4.38 1.57
N GLY A 69 -6.54 -5.39 1.25
CA GLY A 69 -5.26 -5.22 0.57
C GLY A 69 -5.40 -4.54 -0.79
N ILE A 70 -6.37 -4.96 -1.61
CA ILE A 70 -6.66 -4.34 -2.91
C ILE A 70 -7.05 -2.87 -2.74
N TRP A 71 -7.93 -2.58 -1.79
CA TRP A 71 -8.35 -1.20 -1.49
C TRP A 71 -7.15 -0.32 -1.11
N LEU A 72 -6.29 -0.80 -0.22
CA LEU A 72 -5.07 -0.08 0.19
C LEU A 72 -4.14 0.17 -0.99
N VAL A 73 -3.91 -0.84 -1.83
CA VAL A 73 -3.03 -0.72 -3.01
C VAL A 73 -3.58 0.26 -4.02
N ILE A 74 -4.87 0.16 -4.36
CA ILE A 74 -5.48 1.01 -5.39
C ILE A 74 -5.68 2.43 -4.86
N GLY A 75 -6.32 2.59 -3.70
CA GLY A 75 -6.63 3.90 -3.15
C GLY A 75 -5.38 4.65 -2.70
N LEU A 76 -4.58 4.05 -1.82
CA LEU A 76 -3.45 4.74 -1.20
C LEU A 76 -2.17 4.60 -2.03
N GLY A 77 -1.91 3.41 -2.56
CA GLY A 77 -0.70 3.17 -3.36
C GLY A 77 -0.76 3.86 -4.72
N LEU A 78 -1.80 3.59 -5.52
CA LEU A 78 -1.90 4.07 -6.90
C LEU A 78 -2.51 5.47 -6.99
N VAL A 79 -3.74 5.68 -6.52
CA VAL A 79 -4.42 6.97 -6.68
C VAL A 79 -3.66 8.06 -5.93
N ASP A 80 -3.38 7.83 -4.65
CA ASP A 80 -2.70 8.83 -3.84
C ASP A 80 -1.17 8.85 -4.11
N GLY A 81 -0.48 7.77 -3.78
CA GLY A 81 0.99 7.72 -3.89
C GLY A 81 1.53 7.92 -5.32
N LEU A 82 0.98 7.24 -6.32
CA LEU A 82 1.47 7.34 -7.70
C LEU A 82 0.94 8.61 -8.39
N PHE A 83 -0.38 8.78 -8.50
CA PHE A 83 -0.94 9.85 -9.31
C PHE A 83 -0.86 11.23 -8.65
N ASN A 84 -1.17 11.36 -7.35
CA ASN A 84 -1.11 12.67 -6.68
C ASN A 84 0.32 13.12 -6.35
N HIS A 85 1.23 12.18 -6.05
CA HIS A 85 2.58 12.51 -5.56
C HIS A 85 3.69 12.18 -6.56
N THR A 86 3.82 10.91 -6.95
CA THR A 86 4.95 10.47 -7.79
C THR A 86 4.93 11.14 -9.17
N MET A 87 3.77 11.17 -9.84
CA MET A 87 3.61 11.83 -11.14
C MET A 87 3.77 13.35 -11.05
N LYS A 88 3.36 13.96 -9.93
CA LYS A 88 3.53 15.40 -9.70
C LYS A 88 5.00 15.78 -9.50
N LEU A 89 5.77 14.92 -8.84
CA LEU A 89 7.24 15.08 -8.73
C LEU A 89 7.95 14.89 -10.07
N LEU A 90 7.53 13.90 -10.87
CA LEU A 90 8.08 13.67 -12.21
C LEU A 90 7.78 14.85 -13.15
N SER A 91 6.54 15.35 -13.14
CA SER A 91 6.17 16.51 -13.96
C SER A 91 6.94 17.76 -13.55
N LEU A 92 7.23 17.94 -12.26
CA LEU A 92 8.08 19.03 -11.76
C LEU A 92 9.48 18.98 -12.38
N GLN A 93 10.13 17.80 -12.42
CA GLN A 93 11.47 17.67 -13.01
C GLN A 93 11.46 18.03 -14.50
N VAL A 94 10.43 17.62 -15.23
CA VAL A 94 10.26 17.95 -16.65
C VAL A 94 10.06 19.46 -16.85
N HIS A 95 9.20 20.11 -16.05
CA HIS A 95 8.97 21.56 -16.13
C HIS A 95 10.20 22.38 -15.70
N ALA A 96 10.95 21.92 -14.70
CA ALA A 96 12.21 22.53 -14.29
C ALA A 96 13.24 22.48 -15.42
N LEU A 97 13.36 21.32 -16.09
CA LEU A 97 14.25 21.15 -17.25
C LEU A 97 13.85 22.06 -18.42
N LEU A 98 12.56 22.18 -18.70
CA LEU A 98 12.01 23.10 -19.71
C LEU A 98 12.28 24.57 -19.36
N ALA A 99 12.15 24.96 -18.08
CA ALA A 99 12.44 26.32 -17.64
C ALA A 99 13.93 26.68 -17.74
N LEU A 100 14.83 25.74 -17.45
CA LEU A 100 16.27 25.91 -17.69
C LEU A 100 16.62 26.12 -19.18
N HIS A 101 15.75 25.70 -20.10
CA HIS A 101 15.91 25.87 -21.55
C HIS A 101 15.02 26.99 -22.14
N GLY A 102 14.60 27.97 -21.33
CA GLY A 102 13.85 29.15 -21.79
C GLY A 102 12.33 29.06 -21.62
N GLY A 103 11.82 28.03 -20.93
CA GLY A 103 10.42 27.93 -20.52
C GLY A 103 10.04 28.84 -19.33
N GLY A 104 8.76 29.13 -19.18
CA GLY A 104 8.25 30.04 -18.14
C GLY A 104 8.50 29.54 -16.71
N THR A 105 9.13 30.38 -15.88
CA THR A 105 9.57 30.07 -14.50
C THR A 105 8.43 29.87 -13.49
N LYS A 106 7.24 30.42 -13.76
CA LYS A 106 6.08 30.36 -12.86
C LYS A 106 5.58 28.94 -12.59
N ALA A 107 5.74 28.02 -13.55
CA ALA A 107 5.37 26.62 -13.37
C ALA A 107 6.32 25.87 -12.43
N VAL A 108 7.59 26.27 -12.40
CA VAL A 108 8.63 25.67 -11.55
C VAL A 108 8.49 26.16 -10.12
N GLU A 109 8.30 27.47 -9.94
CA GLU A 109 8.14 28.08 -8.61
C GLU A 109 6.94 27.50 -7.85
N LYS A 110 5.78 27.39 -8.52
CA LYS A 110 4.57 26.74 -7.97
C LYS A 110 4.74 25.25 -7.69
N ALA A 111 5.68 24.59 -8.37
CA ALA A 111 5.95 23.17 -8.16
C ALA A 111 6.88 22.93 -6.95
N PHE A 112 7.78 23.87 -6.64
CA PHE A 112 8.64 23.86 -5.46
C PHE A 112 7.96 24.37 -4.17
N GLU A 113 6.76 24.92 -4.24
CA GLU A 113 5.95 25.29 -3.06
C GLU A 113 5.55 24.06 -2.20
N GLY A 114 5.69 22.84 -2.72
CA GLY A 114 5.38 21.61 -1.99
C GLY A 114 6.52 21.11 -1.10
N ASN A 115 6.21 20.74 0.15
CA ASN A 115 7.18 20.13 1.06
C ASN A 115 7.70 18.79 0.50
N LEU A 116 9.01 18.72 0.22
CA LEU A 116 9.70 17.54 -0.33
C LEU A 116 9.50 16.27 0.52
N ILE A 117 9.46 16.41 1.85
CA ILE A 117 9.25 15.27 2.76
C ILE A 117 7.85 14.71 2.57
N TYR A 118 6.85 15.59 2.50
CA TYR A 118 5.46 15.21 2.26
C TYR A 118 5.30 14.51 0.91
N GLN A 119 5.87 15.06 -0.17
CA GLN A 119 5.86 14.41 -1.48
C GLN A 119 6.58 13.04 -1.47
N GLY A 120 7.72 12.96 -0.78
CA GLY A 120 8.50 11.72 -0.64
C GLY A 120 7.73 10.62 0.10
N THR A 121 6.96 10.97 1.13
CA THR A 121 6.11 9.98 1.84
C THR A 121 4.98 9.44 0.95
N GLY A 122 4.47 10.23 0.00
CA GLY A 122 3.54 9.76 -1.03
C GLY A 122 4.19 8.73 -1.97
N VAL A 123 5.42 8.99 -2.42
CA VAL A 123 6.20 8.02 -3.23
C VAL A 123 6.46 6.72 -2.45
N LEU A 124 6.86 6.82 -1.18
CA LEU A 124 7.08 5.64 -0.33
C LEU A 124 5.79 4.83 -0.12
N THR A 125 4.64 5.50 -0.02
CA THR A 125 3.33 4.86 0.04
C THR A 125 3.06 4.04 -1.22
N PHE A 126 3.34 4.60 -2.41
CA PHE A 126 3.22 3.87 -3.68
C PHE A 126 4.13 2.64 -3.73
N VAL A 127 5.41 2.79 -3.41
CA VAL A 127 6.38 1.69 -3.43
C VAL A 127 5.98 0.57 -2.46
N ALA A 128 5.60 0.92 -1.23
CA ALA A 128 5.10 -0.06 -0.26
C ALA A 128 3.81 -0.74 -0.75
N GLY A 129 2.91 0.01 -1.38
CA GLY A 129 1.72 -0.50 -2.05
C GLY A 129 2.04 -1.57 -3.10
N MET A 130 3.09 -1.39 -3.89
CA MET A 130 3.52 -2.41 -4.87
C MET A 130 4.00 -3.70 -4.20
N PHE A 131 4.73 -3.62 -3.10
CA PHE A 131 5.09 -4.80 -2.30
C PHE A 131 3.86 -5.45 -1.65
N ALA A 132 2.89 -4.66 -1.20
CA ALA A 132 1.62 -5.16 -0.67
C ALA A 132 0.83 -5.94 -1.72
N ALA A 133 0.73 -5.40 -2.94
CA ALA A 133 0.11 -6.08 -4.07
C ALA A 133 0.81 -7.41 -4.40
N TYR A 134 2.13 -7.37 -4.55
CA TYR A 134 2.92 -8.54 -4.95
C TYR A 134 2.85 -9.67 -3.92
N TYR A 135 3.14 -9.37 -2.64
CA TYR A 135 3.13 -10.39 -1.59
C TYR A 135 1.71 -10.81 -1.21
N GLY A 136 0.74 -9.90 -1.27
CA GLY A 136 -0.68 -10.22 -1.09
C GLY A 136 -1.18 -11.23 -2.12
N TYR A 137 -0.87 -11.00 -3.40
CA TYR A 137 -1.18 -11.95 -4.47
C TYR A 137 -0.53 -13.32 -4.23
N LYS A 138 0.78 -13.35 -3.91
CA LYS A 138 1.48 -14.63 -3.62
C LYS A 138 0.86 -15.36 -2.44
N PHE A 139 0.54 -14.65 -1.36
CA PHE A 139 -0.07 -15.23 -0.16
C PHE A 139 -1.44 -15.84 -0.45
N ILE A 140 -2.32 -15.09 -1.12
CA ILE A 140 -3.68 -15.55 -1.46
C ILE A 140 -3.62 -16.77 -2.39
N ARG A 141 -2.81 -16.70 -3.45
CA ARG A 141 -2.65 -17.79 -4.42
C ARG A 141 -2.16 -19.08 -3.74
N THR A 142 -1.11 -19.01 -2.93
CA THR A 142 -0.59 -20.19 -2.22
C THR A 142 -1.60 -20.76 -1.22
N SER A 143 -2.38 -19.90 -0.56
CA SER A 143 -3.40 -20.32 0.41
C SER A 143 -4.61 -20.98 -0.25
N MET A 144 -4.99 -20.57 -1.46
CA MET A 144 -6.05 -21.22 -2.24
C MET A 144 -5.60 -22.60 -2.74
N GLN A 145 -4.38 -22.70 -3.27
CA GLN A 145 -3.83 -23.96 -3.79
C GLN A 145 -3.69 -25.03 -2.70
N SER A 146 -3.29 -24.65 -1.47
CA SER A 146 -3.17 -25.60 -0.37
C SER A 146 -4.50 -26.23 0.03
N ASN A 147 -5.61 -25.49 -0.09
CA ASN A 147 -6.94 -25.97 0.26
C ASN A 147 -7.57 -26.86 -0.82
N SER A 148 -7.36 -26.56 -2.11
CA SER A 148 -7.86 -27.42 -3.19
C SER A 148 -7.23 -28.81 -3.18
N THR A 149 -5.97 -28.93 -2.73
CA THR A 149 -5.31 -30.23 -2.59
C THR A 149 -5.80 -31.02 -1.38
N SER A 150 -6.31 -30.38 -0.31
CA SER A 150 -6.93 -31.12 0.80
C SER A 150 -8.29 -31.68 0.41
N GLU A 151 -9.13 -30.91 -0.29
CA GLU A 151 -10.48 -31.35 -0.71
C GLU A 151 -10.47 -32.48 -1.75
N GLN A 152 -9.34 -32.78 -2.41
CA GLN A 152 -9.21 -33.89 -3.36
C GLN A 152 -8.67 -35.19 -2.73
N ASN A 153 -8.19 -35.15 -1.48
CA ASN A 153 -7.64 -36.31 -0.78
C ASN A 153 -8.57 -36.83 0.33
N ASP A 154 -9.78 -36.28 0.42
CA ASP A 154 -10.89 -36.72 1.28
C ASP A 154 -11.97 -37.35 0.39
#